data_AF-A0A953YQN8-F1
#
_entry.id   AF-A0A953YQN8-F1
#
_cell.length_a   1.000
_cell.length_b   1.000
_cell.length_c   1.000
_cell.angle_alpha   90.00
_cell.angle_beta   90.00
_cell.angle_gamma   90.00
#
_symmetry.space_group_name_H-M   'P 1'
#
loop_
_entity.id
_entity.type
_entity.pdbx_description
1 polymer ?
#
loop_
_entity_poly.entity_id
_entity_poly.type
_entity_poly.pdbx_seq_one_letter_code
_entity_poly.pdbx_strand_id
1 'polypeptide(L)'
;LHILKNGGAAGVFPEGSRSEQRLMGAWKPGALRAAFTAKATILPISFVTAGEFWPRGQWRPRFFNKHHIKIHPALTHEDYMAGMPEGMREKEWQEVVSERIRDMINQPIIDRLEEGRRHHEDLARANDPLGTCANDPIAERTKKYEQANAQLIA
;
A
#
# COMPACT_ATOMS: atom_id res chain seq x y z
N LEU A 1 -14.49 20.67 0.17
CA LEU A 1 -15.73 20.17 0.81
C LEU A 1 -16.97 20.32 -0.08
N HIS A 2 -17.18 21.45 -0.76
CA HIS A 2 -18.34 21.66 -1.65
C HIS A 2 -18.56 20.51 -2.65
N ILE A 3 -17.50 20.04 -3.31
CA ILE A 3 -17.57 18.91 -4.26
C ILE A 3 -18.17 17.66 -3.61
N LEU A 4 -17.64 17.22 -2.46
CA LEU A 4 -18.14 16.03 -1.76
C LEU A 4 -19.58 16.21 -1.26
N LYS A 5 -19.92 17.40 -0.76
CA LYS A 5 -21.28 17.72 -0.27
C LYS A 5 -22.33 17.74 -1.39
N ASN A 6 -21.92 17.96 -2.63
CA ASN A 6 -22.81 17.97 -3.80
C ASN A 6 -22.82 16.62 -4.54
N GLY A 7 -22.31 15.54 -3.93
CA GLY A 7 -22.28 14.21 -4.54
C GLY A 7 -21.13 13.96 -5.52
N GLY A 8 -20.14 14.86 -5.60
CA GLY A 8 -18.94 14.65 -6.39
C GLY A 8 -17.92 13.72 -5.71
N ALA A 9 -16.97 13.21 -6.48
CA ALA A 9 -15.88 12.36 -6.00
C ALA A 9 -14.53 13.11 -5.95
N ALA A 10 -13.66 12.70 -5.03
CA ALA A 10 -12.30 13.22 -4.93
C ALA A 10 -11.31 12.07 -4.69
N GLY A 11 -10.22 12.05 -5.47
CA GLY A 11 -9.09 11.16 -5.23
C GLY A 11 -8.15 11.75 -4.19
N VAL A 12 -7.81 10.98 -3.15
CA VAL A 12 -6.91 11.41 -2.09
C VAL A 12 -5.71 10.46 -2.02
N PHE A 13 -4.51 11.03 -2.06
CA PHE A 13 -3.25 10.30 -1.83
C PHE A 13 -2.73 10.66 -0.44
N PRO A 14 -2.98 9.84 0.58
CA PRO A 14 -2.81 10.24 1.98
C PRO A 14 -1.34 10.40 2.41
N GLU A 15 -0.40 9.75 1.72
CA GLU A 15 1.05 9.98 1.90
C GLU A 15 1.49 11.36 1.39
N GLY A 16 0.79 11.90 0.39
CA GLY A 16 1.16 13.14 -0.31
C GLY A 16 2.45 13.05 -1.15
N SER A 17 3.02 11.86 -1.32
CA SER A 17 4.15 11.60 -2.22
C SER A 17 4.05 10.19 -2.81
N ARG A 18 4.97 9.83 -3.71
CA ARG A 18 5.07 8.47 -4.23
C ARG A 18 5.85 7.61 -3.23
N SER A 19 5.30 6.43 -2.93
CA SER A 19 5.97 5.41 -2.11
C SER A 19 7.41 5.16 -2.54
N GLU A 20 8.29 5.03 -1.55
CA GLU A 20 9.72 4.77 -1.75
C GLU A 20 10.02 3.28 -1.96
N GLN A 21 9.23 2.40 -1.35
CA GLN A 21 9.50 0.96 -1.28
C GLN A 21 8.30 0.09 -1.71
N ARG A 22 7.45 0.62 -2.59
CA ARG A 22 6.24 -0.03 -3.15
C ARG A 22 5.06 -0.19 -2.18
N LEU A 23 5.31 -0.29 -0.87
CA LEU A 23 4.27 -0.30 0.16
C LEU A 23 3.77 1.11 0.49
N MET A 24 2.52 1.21 0.94
CA MET A 24 1.94 2.47 1.38
C MET A 24 2.60 2.94 2.68
N GLY A 25 3.26 4.09 2.59
CA GLY A 25 3.94 4.76 3.71
C GLY A 25 2.98 5.31 4.75
N ALA A 26 3.52 6.04 5.72
CA ALA A 26 2.72 6.69 6.75
C ALA A 26 1.79 7.76 6.16
N TRP A 27 0.56 7.80 6.63
CA TRP A 27 -0.43 8.78 6.19
C TRP A 27 -0.20 10.11 6.89
N LYS A 28 -0.41 11.22 6.18
CA LYS A 28 -0.40 12.54 6.81
C LYS A 28 -1.61 12.70 7.73
N PRO A 29 -1.46 13.33 8.91
CA PRO A 29 -2.58 13.60 9.80
C PRO A 29 -3.71 14.34 9.10
N GLY A 30 -4.95 13.90 9.32
CA GLY A 30 -6.13 14.50 8.73
C GLY A 30 -6.38 14.13 7.26
N ALA A 31 -5.70 13.13 6.71
CA ALA A 31 -6.00 12.61 5.36
C ALA A 31 -7.49 12.24 5.18
N LEU A 32 -8.14 11.71 6.22
CA LEU A 32 -9.56 11.36 6.22
C LEU A 32 -10.49 12.48 6.65
N ARG A 33 -9.97 13.65 7.07
CA ARG A 33 -10.77 14.74 7.63
C ARG A 33 -11.90 15.18 6.70
N ALA A 34 -11.63 15.24 5.40
CA ALA A 34 -12.62 15.61 4.40
C ALA A 34 -13.77 14.60 4.31
N ALA A 35 -13.46 13.29 4.38
CA ALA A 35 -14.46 12.23 4.35
C ALA A 35 -15.34 12.25 5.61
N PHE A 36 -14.73 12.36 6.79
CA PHE A 36 -15.45 12.46 8.07
C PHE A 36 -16.35 13.69 8.13
N THR A 37 -15.82 14.86 7.76
CA THR A 37 -16.57 16.13 7.79
C THR A 37 -17.74 16.12 6.80
N ALA A 38 -17.57 15.46 5.65
CA ALA A 38 -18.61 15.36 4.63
C ALA A 38 -19.55 14.16 4.83
N LYS A 39 -19.26 13.26 5.78
CA LYS A 39 -19.87 11.93 5.90
C LYS A 39 -19.86 11.16 4.57
N ALA A 40 -18.76 11.31 3.83
CA ALA A 40 -18.62 10.70 2.51
C ALA A 40 -18.24 9.22 2.61
N THR A 41 -18.66 8.44 1.62
CA THR A 41 -18.19 7.06 1.39
C THR A 41 -16.72 7.07 0.98
N ILE A 42 -15.93 6.18 1.57
CA ILE A 42 -14.52 5.98 1.23
C ILE A 42 -14.41 4.74 0.35
N LEU A 43 -13.73 4.86 -0.79
CA LEU A 43 -13.41 3.74 -1.67
C LEU A 43 -11.90 3.48 -1.66
N PRO A 44 -11.41 2.46 -0.92
CA PRO A 44 -10.00 2.13 -0.92
C PRO A 44 -9.59 1.49 -2.26
N ILE A 45 -8.44 1.91 -2.78
CA ILE A 45 -7.89 1.39 -4.04
C ILE A 45 -6.40 1.11 -3.84
N SER A 46 -5.99 -0.13 -4.14
CA SER A 46 -4.58 -0.54 -4.15
C SER A 46 -4.03 -0.54 -5.56
N PHE A 47 -2.97 0.23 -5.77
CA PHE A 47 -2.16 0.16 -6.99
C PHE A 47 -1.01 -0.84 -6.80
N VAL A 48 -1.30 -2.11 -7.02
CA VAL A 48 -0.42 -3.24 -6.65
C VAL A 48 0.92 -3.22 -7.39
N THR A 49 0.91 -2.93 -8.69
CA THR A 49 2.14 -2.92 -9.51
C THR A 49 2.60 -1.53 -9.94
N ALA A 50 2.08 -0.45 -9.33
CA ALA A 50 2.44 0.91 -9.74
C ALA A 50 3.95 1.20 -9.58
N GLY A 51 4.58 0.71 -8.52
CA GLY A 51 6.03 0.82 -8.32
C GLY A 51 6.86 -0.03 -9.30
N GLU A 52 6.26 -1.05 -9.92
CA GLU A 52 6.91 -1.86 -10.98
C GLU A 52 6.80 -1.18 -12.34
N PHE A 53 5.67 -0.51 -12.59
CA PHE A 53 5.43 0.25 -13.81
C PHE A 53 6.29 1.52 -13.87
N TRP A 54 6.31 2.33 -12.82
CA TRP A 54 7.07 3.58 -12.83
C TRP A 54 7.82 3.79 -11.52
N PRO A 55 9.00 3.16 -11.37
CA PRO A 55 9.81 3.30 -10.18
C PRO A 55 10.24 4.75 -9.95
N ARG A 56 10.28 5.17 -8.68
CA ARG A 56 10.78 6.49 -8.28
C ARG A 56 12.22 6.66 -8.79
N GLY A 57 12.50 7.82 -9.38
CA GLY A 57 13.81 8.13 -9.98
C GLY A 57 13.99 7.71 -11.45
N GLN A 58 13.05 6.95 -12.04
CA GLN A 58 13.08 6.68 -13.48
C GLN A 58 12.33 7.77 -14.26
N TRP A 59 12.95 8.27 -15.33
CA TRP A 59 12.31 9.23 -16.24
C TRP A 59 11.14 8.61 -17.01
N ARG A 60 11.25 7.34 -17.41
CA ARG A 60 10.25 6.66 -18.26
C ARG A 60 9.62 5.47 -17.51
N PRO A 61 8.32 5.23 -17.71
CA PRO A 61 7.67 4.03 -17.21
C PRO A 61 8.04 2.79 -18.05
N ARG A 62 7.80 1.62 -17.48
CA ARG A 62 7.99 0.29 -18.08
C ARG A 62 6.67 -0.17 -18.70
N PHE A 63 6.44 0.23 -19.95
CA PHE A 63 5.16 0.10 -20.65
C PHE A 63 4.62 -1.33 -20.86
N PHE A 64 5.44 -2.37 -20.71
CA PHE A 64 5.03 -3.76 -20.96
C PHE A 64 4.78 -4.58 -19.68
N ASN A 65 4.86 -3.94 -18.51
CA ASN A 65 4.57 -4.59 -17.24
C ASN A 65 3.05 -4.66 -17.03
N LYS A 66 2.56 -5.77 -16.48
CA LYS A 66 1.14 -5.92 -16.15
C LYS A 66 0.75 -4.96 -15.02
N HIS A 67 -0.35 -4.26 -15.23
CA HIS A 67 -0.94 -3.38 -14.22
C HIS A 67 -1.99 -4.14 -13.43
N HIS A 68 -1.82 -4.16 -12.11
CA HIS A 68 -2.80 -4.72 -11.21
C HIS A 68 -3.31 -3.62 -10.28
N ILE A 69 -4.63 -3.41 -10.31
CA ILE A 69 -5.35 -2.48 -9.44
C ILE A 69 -6.41 -3.30 -8.72
N LYS A 70 -6.43 -3.22 -7.40
CA LYS A 70 -7.48 -3.84 -6.58
C LYS A 70 -8.37 -2.74 -6.01
N ILE A 71 -9.64 -2.81 -6.38
CA ILE A 71 -10.70 -1.97 -5.81
C ILE A 71 -11.31 -2.74 -4.65
N HIS A 72 -11.33 -2.13 -3.47
CA HIS A 72 -11.87 -2.74 -2.26
C HIS A 72 -13.35 -2.39 -2.07
N PRO A 73 -14.06 -3.07 -1.15
CA PRO A 73 -15.40 -2.67 -0.77
C PRO A 73 -15.45 -1.20 -0.34
N ALA A 74 -16.51 -0.51 -0.76
CA ALA A 74 -16.77 0.85 -0.32
C ALA A 74 -17.15 0.85 1.17
N LEU A 75 -16.63 1.82 1.91
CA LEU A 75 -16.90 2.02 3.33
C LEU A 75 -17.82 3.24 3.47
N THR A 76 -19.07 3.04 3.87
CA THR A 76 -19.97 4.15 4.17
C THR A 76 -19.57 4.85 5.46
N HIS A 77 -20.20 6.00 5.75
CA HIS A 77 -19.97 6.69 7.01
C HIS A 77 -20.28 5.82 8.21
N GLU A 78 -21.34 5.02 8.13
CA GLU A 78 -21.74 4.08 9.16
C GLU A 78 -20.69 2.99 9.34
N ASP A 79 -20.14 2.44 8.25
CA ASP A 79 -19.15 1.35 8.30
C ASP A 79 -17.88 1.76 9.05
N TYR A 80 -17.33 2.93 8.74
CA TYR A 80 -16.10 3.38 9.38
C TYR A 80 -16.32 4.06 10.75
N MET A 81 -17.57 4.36 11.12
CA MET A 81 -17.92 4.77 12.48
C MET A 81 -18.29 3.57 13.36
N ALA A 82 -18.56 2.39 12.77
CA ALA A 82 -18.91 1.19 13.51
C ALA A 82 -17.78 0.75 14.44
N GLY A 83 -18.13 0.52 15.71
CA GLY A 83 -17.19 0.07 16.73
C GLY A 83 -16.35 1.17 17.37
N MET A 84 -16.72 2.45 17.17
CA MET A 84 -16.13 3.56 17.93
C MET A 84 -16.48 3.42 19.43
N PRO A 85 -15.49 3.36 20.34
CA PRO A 85 -15.76 3.29 21.78
C PRO A 85 -16.43 4.56 22.32
N GLU A 86 -17.29 4.40 23.31
CA GLU A 86 -17.92 5.54 23.99
C GLU A 86 -16.86 6.43 24.67
N GLY A 87 -16.94 7.74 24.45
CA GLY A 87 -16.01 8.73 25.01
C GLY A 87 -14.68 8.90 24.24
N MET A 88 -14.40 8.10 23.21
CA MET A 88 -13.22 8.29 22.37
C MET A 88 -13.35 9.57 21.53
N ARG A 89 -12.25 10.29 21.32
CA ARG A 89 -12.27 11.49 20.48
C ARG A 89 -12.31 11.10 19.00
N GLU A 90 -13.10 11.83 18.20
CA GLU A 90 -13.21 11.57 16.76
C GLU A 90 -11.84 11.57 16.05
N LYS A 91 -10.92 12.44 16.47
CA LYS A 91 -9.55 12.48 15.91
C LYS A 91 -8.79 11.17 16.12
N GLU A 92 -8.88 10.58 17.31
CA GLU A 92 -8.22 9.30 17.63
C GLU A 92 -8.86 8.17 16.82
N TRP A 93 -10.19 8.21 16.68
CA TRP A 93 -10.90 7.25 15.86
C TRP A 93 -10.51 7.36 14.37
N GLN A 94 -10.32 8.58 13.86
CA GLN A 94 -9.82 8.80 12.50
C GLN A 94 -8.45 8.16 12.28
N GLU A 95 -7.56 8.19 13.27
CA GLU A 95 -6.25 7.54 13.20
C GLU A 95 -6.39 6.01 13.14
N VAL A 96 -7.26 5.43 13.98
CA VAL A 96 -7.57 3.99 13.96
C VAL A 96 -8.14 3.55 12.61
N VAL A 97 -9.11 4.30 12.07
CA VAL A 97 -9.72 4.03 10.76
C VAL A 97 -8.68 4.16 9.64
N SER A 98 -7.77 5.14 9.74
CA SER A 98 -6.69 5.33 8.77
C SER A 98 -5.77 4.12 8.71
N GLU A 99 -5.34 3.58 9.86
CA GLU A 99 -4.50 2.38 9.89
C GLU A 99 -5.23 1.15 9.32
N ARG A 100 -6.52 0.95 9.65
CA ARG A 100 -7.32 -0.15 9.08
C ARG A 100 -7.40 -0.09 7.55
N ILE A 101 -7.62 1.10 7.00
CA ILE A 101 -7.69 1.29 5.54
C ILE A 101 -6.30 1.11 4.92
N ARG A 102 -5.25 1.60 5.58
CA ARG A 102 -3.87 1.42 5.14
C ARG A 102 -3.51 -0.06 5.06
N ASP A 103 -3.85 -0.85 6.06
CA ASP A 103 -3.63 -2.29 6.07
C ASP A 103 -4.38 -2.96 4.93
N MET A 104 -5.66 -2.64 4.76
CA MET A 104 -6.47 -3.12 3.63
C MET A 104 -5.81 -2.82 2.27
N ILE A 105 -5.25 -1.62 2.11
CA ILE A 105 -4.57 -1.21 0.86
C ILE A 105 -3.24 -1.94 0.68
N ASN A 106 -2.51 -2.19 1.77
CA ASN A 106 -1.20 -2.84 1.74
C ASN A 106 -1.27 -4.34 1.49
N GLN A 107 -2.30 -5.04 1.99
CA GLN A 107 -2.40 -6.51 1.87
C GLN A 107 -2.19 -7.01 0.43
N PRO A 108 -2.90 -6.50 -0.60
CA PRO A 108 -2.70 -6.95 -1.98
C PRO A 108 -1.29 -6.67 -2.53
N ILE A 109 -0.61 -5.65 -2.01
CA ILE A 109 0.77 -5.32 -2.39
C ILE A 109 1.72 -6.34 -1.76
N ILE A 110 1.50 -6.69 -0.49
CA ILE A 110 2.27 -7.71 0.23
C ILE A 110 2.12 -9.07 -0.45
N ASP A 111 0.89 -9.49 -0.76
CA ASP A 111 0.61 -10.75 -1.46
C ASP A 111 1.42 -10.85 -2.77
N ARG A 112 1.41 -9.76 -3.55
CA ARG A 112 2.17 -9.67 -4.80
C ARG A 112 3.68 -9.77 -4.60
N LEU A 113 4.21 -9.15 -3.54
CA LEU A 113 5.63 -9.21 -3.22
C LEU A 113 6.04 -10.63 -2.80
N GLU A 114 5.21 -11.31 -2.01
CA GLU A 114 5.44 -12.69 -1.61
C GLU A 114 5.39 -13.66 -2.80
N GLU A 115 4.41 -13.52 -3.68
CA GLU A 115 4.33 -14.31 -4.92
C GLU A 115 5.59 -14.15 -5.77
N GLY A 116 6.07 -12.91 -5.91
CA GLY A 116 7.32 -12.61 -6.61
C GLY A 116 8.52 -13.30 -5.96
N ARG A 117 8.61 -13.24 -4.62
CA ARG A 117 9.69 -13.90 -3.86
C ARG A 117 9.67 -15.42 -4.07
N ARG A 118 8.53 -16.07 -3.91
CA ARG A 118 8.37 -17.53 -4.10
C ARG A 118 8.78 -17.95 -5.51
N HIS A 119 8.33 -17.22 -6.52
CA HIS A 119 8.72 -17.49 -7.90
C HIS A 119 10.24 -17.41 -8.12
N HIS A 120 10.90 -16.40 -7.53
CA HIS A 120 12.36 -16.28 -7.60
C HIS A 120 13.07 -17.43 -6.86
N GLU A 121 12.58 -17.86 -5.71
CA GLU A 121 13.12 -18.99 -4.94
C GLU A 121 12.98 -20.31 -5.71
N ASP A 122 11.83 -20.55 -6.35
CA ASP A 122 11.58 -21.74 -7.16
C ASP A 122 12.53 -21.79 -8.37
N LEU A 123 12.75 -20.64 -9.03
CA LEU A 123 13.72 -20.52 -10.12
C LEU A 123 15.16 -20.76 -9.65
N ALA A 124 15.54 -20.22 -8.49
CA ALA A 124 16.86 -20.46 -7.92
C ALA A 124 17.08 -21.94 -7.61
N ARG A 125 16.09 -22.60 -6.99
CA ARG A 125 16.13 -24.05 -6.71
C ARG A 125 16.17 -24.90 -7.97
N ALA A 126 15.43 -24.52 -9.02
CA ALA A 126 15.45 -25.23 -10.29
C ALA A 126 16.80 -25.12 -11.00
N ASN A 127 17.47 -23.96 -10.89
CA ASN A 127 18.76 -23.71 -11.52
C ASN A 127 19.96 -24.26 -10.71
N ASP A 128 19.83 -24.43 -9.39
CA ASP A 128 20.83 -25.07 -8.52
C ASP A 128 20.16 -26.07 -7.55
N PRO A 129 19.83 -27.28 -8.02
CA PRO A 129 19.12 -28.28 -7.21
C PRO A 129 19.94 -28.86 -6.05
N LEU A 130 21.25 -28.56 -5.98
CA LEU A 130 22.18 -29.07 -4.99
C LEU A 130 22.60 -28.02 -3.93
N GLY A 131 22.12 -26.78 -4.05
CA GLY A 131 22.35 -25.70 -3.06
C GLY A 131 23.81 -25.28 -2.94
N THR A 132 24.56 -25.30 -4.04
CA THR A 132 26.00 -25.02 -4.09
C THR A 132 26.34 -23.54 -4.32
N CYS A 133 25.37 -22.69 -4.68
CA CYS A 133 25.61 -21.27 -4.93
C CYS A 133 25.85 -20.47 -3.64
N ALA A 134 27.09 -20.53 -3.14
CA ALA A 134 27.65 -19.63 -2.12
C ALA A 134 27.68 -18.14 -2.54
N ASN A 135 27.33 -17.82 -3.81
CA ASN A 135 27.22 -16.45 -4.33
C ASN A 135 26.04 -16.37 -5.30
N ASP A 136 24.83 -16.27 -4.77
CA ASP A 136 23.63 -15.92 -5.55
C ASP A 136 23.46 -14.38 -5.59
N PRO A 137 23.65 -13.73 -6.76
CA PRO A 137 23.44 -12.29 -6.91
C PRO A 137 21.99 -11.86 -6.64
N ILE A 138 21.02 -12.79 -6.70
CA ILE A 138 19.61 -12.54 -6.42
C ILE A 138 19.35 -12.54 -4.91
N ALA A 139 19.91 -13.50 -4.17
CA ALA A 139 19.89 -13.49 -2.70
C ALA A 139 20.57 -12.23 -2.14
N GLU A 140 21.66 -11.77 -2.77
CA GLU A 140 22.36 -10.54 -2.37
C GLU A 140 21.50 -9.28 -2.62
N ARG A 141 20.77 -9.22 -3.74
CA ARG A 141 19.77 -8.17 -3.98
C ARG A 141 18.64 -8.21 -2.96
N THR A 142 18.13 -9.39 -2.65
CA THR A 142 17.02 -9.60 -1.71
C THR A 142 17.41 -9.17 -0.29
N LYS A 143 18.61 -9.56 0.18
CA LYS A 143 19.19 -9.06 1.44
C LYS A 143 19.33 -7.54 1.46
N LYS A 144 19.75 -6.93 0.35
CA LYS A 144 19.86 -5.46 0.26
C LYS A 144 18.50 -4.77 0.36
N TYR A 145 17.43 -5.37 -0.19
CA TYR A 145 16.06 -4.89 -0.02
C TYR A 145 15.56 -5.09 1.42
N GLU A 146 15.84 -6.24 2.04
CA GLU A 146 15.46 -6.52 3.44
C GLU A 146 16.17 -5.60 4.44
N GLN A 147 17.47 -5.36 4.26
CA GLN A 147 18.24 -4.42 5.09
C GLN A 147 17.71 -2.98 4.96
N ALA A 148 17.33 -2.57 3.75
CA ALA A 148 16.72 -1.25 3.52
C ALA A 148 15.33 -1.11 4.17
N ASN A 149 14.57 -2.21 4.33
CA ASN A 149 13.28 -2.21 5.01
C ASN A 149 13.43 -2.26 6.54
N ALA A 150 14.39 -3.04 7.08
CA ALA A 150 14.61 -3.18 8.52
C ALA A 150 15.13 -1.87 9.17
N GLN A 151 15.89 -1.07 8.44
CA GLN A 151 16.43 0.22 8.92
C GLN A 151 15.38 1.34 9.02
N LEU A 152 14.18 1.16 8.46
CA LEU A 152 13.09 2.14 8.52
C LEU A 152 12.04 1.83 9.58
N ILE A 153 12.15 0.67 10.24
CA ILE A 153 11.23 0.20 11.30
C ILE A 153 11.84 0.41 12.71
N ALA A 154 13.14 0.76 12.79
CA ALA A 154 13.85 1.14 14.01
C ALA A 154 13.91 2.67 14.18
#